data_AF-A0A7C9DIY2-F1
#
_entry.id   AF-A0A7C9DIY2-F1
#
_cell.length_a   1.000
_cell.length_b   1.000
_cell.length_c   1.000
_cell.angle_alpha   90.00
_cell.angle_beta   90.00
_cell.angle_gamma   90.00
#
_symmetry.space_group_name_H-M   'P 1'
#
loop_
_entity.id
_entity.type
_entity.pdbx_description
1 polymer ?
#
loop_
_entity_poly.entity_id
_entity_poly.type
_entity_poly.pdbx_seq_one_letter_code
_entity_poly.pdbx_strand_id
1 'polypeptide(L)'
;MEAHPYSPKDLTLLGFVPNFMSQMTILGIFAAASIIVLTLAWTFPGLFSKPTKTERLLICWWTFTGLTHMIVEGYFVFSPEFYKDKKGCYLAEIWKEYSKGDSRYAGRDSAVIAVEGI
;
A
#
# COMPACT_ATOMS: atom_id res chain seq x y z
N MET A 1 21.29 -16.93 7.01
CA MET A 1 20.33 -15.82 6.84
C MET A 1 20.07 -15.68 5.35
N GLU A 2 18.81 -15.63 4.94
CA GLU A 2 18.48 -15.29 3.56
C GLU A 2 18.77 -13.79 3.35
N ALA A 3 19.49 -13.46 2.27
CA ALA A 3 19.88 -12.08 2.01
C ALA A 3 18.65 -11.24 1.62
N HIS A 4 18.43 -10.13 2.31
CA HIS A 4 17.35 -9.18 2.03
C HIS A 4 17.89 -7.73 1.89
N PRO A 5 17.17 -6.83 1.20
CA PRO A 5 17.63 -5.46 0.98
C PRO A 5 17.44 -4.54 2.19
N TYR A 6 16.66 -4.96 3.19
CA TYR A 6 16.26 -4.15 4.35
C TYR A 6 17.39 -3.84 5.33
N SER A 7 17.11 -2.93 6.27
CA SER A 7 17.99 -2.51 7.37
C SER A 7 17.31 -2.78 8.73
N PRO A 8 18.02 -3.31 9.73
CA PRO A 8 19.43 -3.70 9.70
C PRO A 8 19.64 -5.03 8.95
N LYS A 9 20.89 -5.34 8.59
CA LYS A 9 21.24 -6.51 7.75
C LYS A 9 21.18 -7.87 8.48
N ASP A 10 21.12 -7.83 9.80
CA ASP A 10 20.95 -8.98 10.69
C ASP A 10 19.48 -9.28 10.99
N LEU A 11 18.54 -8.50 10.44
CA LEU A 11 17.11 -8.79 10.53
C LEU A 11 16.85 -10.20 9.98
N THR A 12 16.13 -11.02 10.74
CA THR A 12 15.87 -12.40 10.33
C THR A 12 14.49 -12.49 9.68
N LEU A 13 14.46 -12.53 8.35
CA LEU A 13 13.25 -12.76 7.56
C LEU A 13 13.31 -14.15 6.91
N LEU A 14 12.80 -15.16 7.62
CA LEU A 14 12.78 -16.53 7.13
C LEU A 14 11.84 -16.66 5.92
N GLY A 15 12.29 -17.28 4.83
CA GLY A 15 11.46 -17.48 3.65
C GLY A 15 11.20 -16.19 2.87
N PHE A 16 12.11 -15.22 2.95
CA PHE A 16 12.04 -13.98 2.22
C PHE A 16 12.05 -14.23 0.72
N VAL A 17 11.09 -13.62 0.02
CA VAL A 17 11.00 -13.69 -1.44
C VAL A 17 11.11 -12.26 -1.99
N PRO A 18 12.12 -11.96 -2.83
CA PRO A 18 12.23 -10.66 -3.48
C PRO A 18 10.96 -10.28 -4.28
N ASN A 19 10.82 -9.01 -4.58
CA ASN A 19 9.81 -8.54 -5.52
C ASN A 19 9.95 -9.24 -6.87
N PHE A 20 8.83 -9.71 -7.44
CA PHE A 20 8.76 -10.17 -8.82
C PHE A 20 8.61 -9.00 -9.79
N MET A 21 7.94 -7.92 -9.35
CA MET A 21 7.69 -6.74 -10.15
C MET A 21 8.82 -5.72 -9.98
N SER A 22 9.13 -4.98 -11.05
CA SER A 22 10.00 -3.81 -10.94
C SER A 22 9.31 -2.69 -10.17
N GLN A 23 10.09 -1.83 -9.51
CA GLN A 23 9.57 -0.65 -8.81
C GLN A 23 8.70 0.23 -9.73
N MET A 24 9.11 0.42 -10.99
CA MET A 24 8.34 1.21 -11.96
C MET A 24 7.01 0.56 -12.34
N THR A 25 6.96 -0.78 -12.41
CA THR A 25 5.71 -1.52 -12.62
C THR A 25 4.78 -1.33 -11.42
N ILE A 26 5.29 -1.46 -10.20
CA ILE A 26 4.51 -1.27 -8.98
C ILE A 26 3.92 0.14 -8.94
N LEU A 27 4.76 1.16 -9.18
CA LEU A 27 4.35 2.56 -9.24
C LEU A 27 3.33 2.82 -10.35
N GLY A 28 3.54 2.26 -11.54
CA GLY A 28 2.65 2.44 -12.69
C GLY A 28 1.24 1.89 -12.43
N ILE A 29 1.14 0.70 -11.84
CA ILE A 29 -0.15 0.11 -11.45
C ILE A 29 -0.82 0.96 -10.36
N PHE A 30 -0.07 1.42 -9.36
CA PHE A 30 -0.59 2.24 -8.27
C PHE A 30 -1.12 3.57 -8.81
N ALA A 31 -0.37 4.23 -9.68
CA ALA A 31 -0.75 5.48 -10.32
C ALA A 31 -2.00 5.31 -11.20
N ALA A 32 -2.08 4.24 -11.99
CA ALA A 32 -3.25 3.95 -12.81
C ALA A 32 -4.51 3.73 -11.95
N ALA A 33 -4.41 2.92 -10.89
CA ALA A 33 -5.51 2.71 -9.94
C ALA A 33 -5.92 4.02 -9.25
N SER A 34 -4.95 4.85 -8.85
CA SER A 34 -5.20 6.16 -8.22
C SER A 34 -5.96 7.10 -9.15
N ILE A 35 -5.57 7.17 -10.43
CA ILE A 35 -6.26 8.00 -11.44
C ILE A 35 -7.71 7.53 -11.62
N ILE A 36 -7.95 6.21 -11.68
CA ILE A 36 -9.30 5.65 -11.79
C ILE A 36 -10.14 6.05 -10.57
N VAL A 37 -9.63 5.83 -9.35
CA VAL A 37 -10.33 6.19 -8.09
C VAL A 37 -10.65 7.68 -8.05
N LEU A 38 -9.68 8.55 -8.33
CA LEU A 38 -9.88 10.00 -8.31
C LEU A 38 -10.88 10.46 -9.38
N THR A 39 -10.85 9.86 -10.58
CA THR A 39 -11.80 10.17 -11.65
C THR A 39 -13.22 9.78 -11.27
N LEU A 40 -13.41 8.59 -10.67
CA LEU A 40 -14.71 8.13 -10.19
C LEU A 40 -15.21 9.02 -9.05
N ALA A 41 -14.37 9.30 -8.06
CA ALA A 41 -14.70 10.16 -6.93
C ALA A 41 -15.07 11.60 -7.36
N TRP A 42 -14.48 12.10 -8.44
CA TRP A 42 -14.78 13.44 -8.97
C TRP A 42 -16.10 13.51 -9.75
N THR A 43 -16.43 12.46 -10.50
CA THR A 43 -17.55 12.44 -11.46
C THR A 43 -18.85 11.91 -10.85
N PHE A 44 -18.76 10.85 -10.05
CA PHE A 44 -19.92 10.12 -9.52
C PHE A 44 -20.85 10.97 -8.64
N PRO A 45 -20.36 11.83 -7.72
CA PRO A 45 -21.25 12.69 -6.92
C PRO A 45 -22.12 13.63 -7.77
N GLY A 46 -21.60 14.05 -8.95
CA GLY A 46 -22.32 14.92 -9.88
C GLY A 46 -23.54 14.27 -10.55
N LEU A 47 -23.71 12.95 -10.43
CA LEU A 47 -24.88 12.23 -10.95
C LEU A 47 -26.09 12.34 -10.01
N PHE A 48 -25.86 12.59 -8.72
CA PHE A 48 -26.90 12.59 -7.68
C PHE A 48 -27.13 13.98 -7.07
N SER A 49 -26.11 14.83 -7.07
CA SER A 49 -26.18 16.18 -6.51
C SER A 49 -25.33 17.16 -7.33
N LYS A 50 -25.34 18.45 -6.95
CA LYS A 50 -24.50 19.49 -7.56
C LYS A 50 -23.47 20.00 -6.54
N PRO A 51 -22.50 19.16 -6.14
CA PRO A 51 -21.50 19.56 -5.16
C PRO A 51 -20.61 20.66 -5.76
N THR A 52 -20.25 21.61 -4.92
CA THR A 52 -19.23 22.63 -5.18
C THR A 52 -17.89 21.97 -5.51
N LYS A 53 -16.97 22.73 -6.12
CA LYS A 53 -15.62 22.23 -6.42
C LYS A 53 -14.88 21.80 -5.15
N THR A 54 -15.07 22.53 -4.05
CA THR A 54 -14.46 22.22 -2.75
C THR A 54 -14.99 20.89 -2.20
N GLU A 55 -16.31 20.67 -2.23
CA GLU A 55 -16.89 19.39 -1.80
C GLU A 55 -16.38 18.22 -2.66
N ARG A 56 -16.25 18.41 -3.98
CA ARG A 56 -15.65 17.37 -4.84
C ARG A 56 -14.20 17.06 -4.48
N LEU A 57 -13.39 18.07 -4.21
CA LEU A 57 -12.01 17.88 -3.76
C LEU A 57 -11.95 17.12 -2.44
N LEU A 58 -12.82 17.46 -1.48
CA LEU A 58 -12.93 16.73 -0.22
C LEU A 58 -13.36 15.27 -0.44
N ILE A 59 -14.35 15.02 -1.30
CA ILE A 59 -14.78 13.65 -1.65
C ILE A 59 -13.62 12.85 -2.27
N CYS A 60 -12.87 13.43 -3.21
CA CYS A 60 -11.68 12.81 -3.78
C CYS A 60 -10.64 12.49 -2.71
N TRP A 61 -10.33 13.45 -1.83
CA TRP A 61 -9.37 13.26 -0.74
C TRP A 61 -9.79 12.12 0.20
N TRP A 62 -11.01 12.17 0.72
CA TRP A 62 -11.54 11.17 1.66
C TRP A 62 -11.66 9.78 1.03
N THR A 63 -12.07 9.72 -0.24
CA THR A 63 -12.18 8.44 -0.96
C THR A 63 -10.81 7.82 -1.18
N PHE A 64 -9.85 8.61 -1.65
CA PHE A 64 -8.49 8.13 -1.92
C PHE A 64 -7.79 7.67 -0.64
N THR A 65 -7.78 8.51 0.39
CA THR A 65 -7.15 8.19 1.69
C THR A 65 -7.85 7.00 2.36
N GLY A 66 -9.18 7.01 2.44
CA GLY A 66 -9.93 5.90 3.03
C GLY A 66 -9.69 4.55 2.34
N LEU A 67 -9.62 4.52 1.01
CA LEU A 67 -9.28 3.29 0.29
C LEU A 67 -7.83 2.85 0.51
N THR A 68 -6.87 3.77 0.61
CA THR A 68 -5.49 3.44 0.96
C THR A 68 -5.42 2.78 2.34
N HIS A 69 -6.06 3.36 3.35
CA HIS A 69 -6.13 2.79 4.71
C HIS A 69 -6.79 1.40 4.71
N MET A 70 -7.95 1.26 4.07
CA MET A 70 -8.69 -0.01 4.08
C MET A 70 -8.00 -1.13 3.27
N ILE A 71 -7.44 -0.81 2.10
CA ILE A 71 -6.95 -1.83 1.15
C ILE A 71 -5.44 -2.03 1.29
N VAL A 72 -4.65 -0.95 1.27
CA VAL A 72 -3.18 -1.04 1.26
C VAL A 72 -2.67 -1.33 2.67
N GLU A 73 -3.01 -0.46 3.62
CA GLU A 73 -2.57 -0.59 5.02
C GLU A 73 -3.27 -1.74 5.73
N GLY A 74 -4.58 -1.90 5.52
CA GLY A 74 -5.33 -3.05 6.00
C GLY A 74 -4.71 -4.38 5.56
N TYR A 75 -4.27 -4.50 4.30
CA TYR A 75 -3.56 -5.71 3.86
C TYR A 75 -2.28 -5.97 4.66
N PHE A 76 -1.48 -4.95 4.95
CA PHE A 76 -0.28 -5.10 5.77
C PHE A 76 -0.59 -5.57 7.18
N VAL A 77 -1.63 -5.03 7.81
CA VAL A 77 -2.06 -5.43 9.16
C VAL A 77 -2.46 -6.91 9.18
N PHE A 78 -3.25 -7.36 8.19
CA PHE A 78 -3.78 -8.72 8.14
C PHE A 78 -2.87 -9.75 7.44
N SER A 79 -1.77 -9.32 6.81
CA SER A 79 -0.83 -10.19 6.09
C SER A 79 0.58 -10.11 6.69
N PRO A 80 0.81 -10.60 7.92
CA PRO A 80 2.10 -10.48 8.60
C PRO A 80 3.26 -11.13 7.85
N GLU A 81 2.96 -12.09 6.97
CA GLU A 81 3.90 -12.88 6.18
C GLU A 81 3.97 -12.43 4.71
N PHE A 82 3.58 -11.19 4.38
CA PHE A 82 3.57 -10.69 3.00
C PHE A 82 4.93 -10.85 2.29
N TYR A 83 6.03 -10.76 3.03
CA TYR A 83 7.40 -10.89 2.50
C TYR A 83 7.74 -12.32 2.05
N LYS A 84 6.91 -13.31 2.42
CA LYS A 84 7.02 -14.71 1.98
C LYS A 84 6.20 -15.01 0.72
N ASP A 85 5.49 -14.03 0.17
CA ASP A 85 4.62 -14.26 -1.00
C ASP A 85 5.43 -14.71 -2.22
N LYS A 86 5.04 -15.88 -2.75
CA LYS A 86 5.64 -16.52 -3.93
C LYS A 86 4.80 -16.34 -5.20
N LYS A 87 3.60 -15.77 -5.08
CA LYS A 87 2.62 -15.68 -6.17
C LYS A 87 2.69 -14.33 -6.90
N GLY A 88 3.38 -13.35 -6.35
CA GLY A 88 3.42 -11.99 -6.88
C GLY A 88 2.11 -11.23 -6.63
N CYS A 89 1.50 -11.45 -5.46
CA CYS A 89 0.36 -10.65 -5.02
C CYS A 89 0.75 -9.17 -4.99
N TYR A 90 0.00 -8.33 -5.69
CA TYR A 90 0.37 -6.93 -5.88
C TYR A 90 0.53 -6.15 -4.57
N LEU A 91 -0.32 -6.40 -3.56
CA LEU A 91 -0.22 -5.73 -2.26
C LEU A 91 1.03 -6.18 -1.47
N ALA A 92 1.41 -7.45 -1.58
CA ALA A 92 2.68 -7.93 -1.03
C ALA A 92 3.88 -7.28 -1.75
N GLU A 93 3.79 -7.11 -3.07
CA GLU A 93 4.82 -6.43 -3.85
C GLU A 93 5.00 -4.97 -3.40
N ILE A 94 3.90 -4.22 -3.19
CA ILE A 94 3.95 -2.85 -2.64
C ILE A 94 4.67 -2.84 -1.30
N TRP A 95 4.28 -3.70 -0.35
CA TRP A 95 4.85 -3.66 0.99
C TRP A 95 6.30 -4.12 1.03
N LYS A 96 6.70 -5.08 0.19
CA LYS A 96 8.11 -5.45 0.03
C LYS A 96 8.95 -4.30 -0.53
N GLU A 97 8.41 -3.52 -1.47
CA GLU A 97 9.07 -2.35 -2.04
C GLU A 97 9.15 -1.21 -1.02
N TYR A 98 8.03 -0.87 -0.38
CA TYR A 98 7.95 0.19 0.63
C TYR A 98 8.87 -0.07 1.82
N SER A 99 9.01 -1.35 2.22
CA SER A 99 9.92 -1.75 3.30
C SER A 99 11.41 -1.48 3.02
N LYS A 100 11.79 -1.21 1.77
CA LYS A 100 13.15 -0.75 1.45
C LYS A 100 13.40 0.69 1.94
N GLY A 101 12.35 1.53 1.96
CA GLY A 101 12.40 2.88 2.51
C GLY A 101 12.29 2.90 4.03
N ASP A 102 11.41 2.06 4.59
CA ASP A 102 11.30 1.85 6.04
C ASP A 102 11.18 0.37 6.38
N SER A 103 12.29 -0.22 6.80
CA SER A 103 12.40 -1.65 7.05
C SER A 103 11.66 -2.14 8.29
N ARG A 104 11.12 -1.23 9.11
CA ARG A 104 10.26 -1.58 10.25
C ARG A 104 8.97 -2.27 9.81
N TYR A 105 8.51 -2.03 8.58
CA TYR A 105 7.35 -2.73 8.01
C TYR A 105 7.64 -4.21 7.76
N ALA A 106 8.76 -4.53 7.08
CA ALA A 106 9.21 -5.92 6.92
C ALA A 106 9.53 -6.57 8.27
N GLY A 107 10.15 -5.81 9.19
CA GLY A 107 10.46 -6.27 10.55
C GLY A 107 9.25 -6.34 11.49
N ARG A 108 8.05 -5.94 11.04
CA ARG A 108 6.81 -5.99 11.84
C ARG A 108 6.96 -5.28 13.20
N ASP A 109 7.53 -4.07 13.18
CA ASP A 109 7.66 -3.25 14.39
C ASP A 109 6.30 -2.98 15.04
N SER A 110 6.22 -3.12 16.36
CA SER A 110 4.96 -3.03 17.10
C SER A 110 4.29 -1.66 17.02
N ALA A 111 5.06 -0.56 16.96
CA ALA A 111 4.51 0.78 16.87
C ALA A 111 3.95 1.05 15.47
N VAL A 112 4.66 0.58 14.43
CA VAL A 112 4.16 0.64 13.04
C VAL A 112 2.85 -0.14 12.92
N ILE A 113 2.80 -1.38 13.39
CA ILE A 113 1.56 -2.19 13.31
C ILE A 113 0.41 -1.53 14.06
N ALA A 114 0.67 -0.95 15.23
CA ALA A 114 -0.35 -0.29 16.02
C ALA A 114 -0.92 0.94 15.31
N VAL A 115 -0.08 1.74 14.67
CA VAL A 115 -0.53 2.94 13.92
C VAL A 115 -1.32 2.55 12.68
N GLU A 116 -0.84 1.56 11.91
CA GLU A 116 -1.51 1.10 10.68
C GLU A 116 -2.81 0.33 10.98
N GLY A 117 -3.00 -0.14 12.21
CA GLY A 117 -4.15 -0.94 12.64
C GLY A 117 -5.30 -0.16 13.29
N ILE A 118 -5.17 1.16 13.46
CA ILE A 118 -6.18 2.06 14.04
C ILE A 118 -6.94 2.78 12.92
#